data_AF-P24776-F1
#
_entry.id   AF-P24776-F1
#
_cell.length_a   1.000
_cell.length_b   1.000
_cell.length_c   1.000
_cell.angle_alpha   90.00
_cell.angle_beta   90.00
_cell.angle_gamma   90.00
#
_symmetry.space_group_name_H-M   'P 1'
#
loop_
_entity.id
_entity.type
_entity.pdbx_description
1 polymer ?
#
loop_
_entity_poly.entity_id
_entity_poly.type
_entity_poly.pdbx_seq_one_letter_code
_entity_poly.pdbx_strand_id
1 'polypeptide(L)' 'LKCHNKVVPFLSKTCPEGKNLCYKMTLKKVPKIPIKRGCTDACPKSSLLVNVMCCKTDKCN' A
#
# COMPACT_ATOMS: atom_id res chain seq x y z
N LEU A 1 12.86 0.19 4.50
CA LEU A 1 11.55 -0.36 4.08
C LEU A 1 11.43 -0.34 2.55
N LYS A 2 11.10 -1.47 1.94
CA LYS A 2 10.72 -1.58 0.52
C LYS A 2 9.24 -1.91 0.42
N CYS A 3 8.50 -1.22 -0.46
CA CYS A 3 7.08 -1.50 -0.68
C CYS A 3 6.82 -1.76 -2.16
N HIS A 4 5.79 -2.54 -2.45
CA HIS A 4 5.21 -2.57 -3.78
C HIS A 4 4.68 -1.18 -4.12
N ASN A 5 4.94 -0.72 -5.34
CA ASN A 5 4.60 0.64 -5.79
C ASN A 5 3.77 0.66 -7.08
N LYS A 6 3.47 -0.53 -7.61
CA LYS A 6 2.66 -0.76 -8.80
C LYS A 6 1.62 -1.82 -8.47
N VAL A 7 0.59 -1.91 -9.31
CA VAL A 7 -0.45 -2.94 -9.20
C VAL A 7 0.16 -4.34 -9.34
N VAL A 8 1.19 -4.47 -10.19
CA VAL A 8 1.92 -5.72 -10.37
C VAL A 8 2.77 -6.09 -9.14
N PRO A 9 2.77 -7.36 -8.69
CA PRO A 9 3.36 -7.79 -7.43
C PRO A 9 4.89 -7.92 -7.44
N PHE A 10 5.56 -7.83 -8.59
CA PHE A 10 7.02 -8.03 -8.68
C PHE A 10 7.82 -6.74 -8.59
N LEU A 11 7.18 -5.57 -8.74
CA LEU A 11 7.85 -4.28 -8.64
C LEU A 11 7.75 -3.72 -7.23
N SER A 12 8.90 -3.43 -6.63
CA SER A 12 9.02 -2.78 -5.33
C SER A 12 10.04 -1.66 -5.40
N LYS A 13 9.86 -0.62 -4.57
CA LYS A 13 10.81 0.47 -4.40
C LYS A 13 11.14 0.67 -2.93
N THR A 14 12.35 1.12 -2.66
CA THR A 14 12.74 1.62 -1.34
C THR A 14 11.94 2.88 -1.02
N CYS A 15 11.36 2.94 0.17
CA CYS A 15 10.64 4.11 0.62
C CYS A 15 11.60 5.27 0.89
N PRO A 16 11.20 6.51 0.57
CA PRO A 16 11.97 7.68 0.95
C PRO A 16 11.98 7.85 2.47
N GLU A 17 12.90 8.66 2.96
CA GLU A 17 13.01 9.00 4.37
C GLU A 17 11.69 9.57 4.92
N GLY A 18 11.37 9.25 6.17
CA GLY A 18 10.09 9.59 6.81
C GLY A 18 8.91 8.68 6.45
N LYS A 19 8.97 7.87 5.37
CA LYS A 19 7.89 6.96 4.97
C LYS A 19 8.13 5.53 5.45
N ASN A 20 7.79 5.29 6.71
CA ASN A 20 8.07 4.03 7.42
C ASN A 20 6.93 3.00 7.36
N LEU A 21 5.94 3.19 6.50
CA LEU A 21 4.83 2.25 6.27
C LEU A 21 4.67 1.96 4.78
N CYS A 22 4.26 0.73 4.46
CA CYS A 22 3.66 0.40 3.18
C CYS A 22 2.14 0.52 3.28
N TYR A 23 1.47 0.82 2.16
CA TYR A 23 0.00 0.79 2.07
C TYR A 23 -0.47 0.09 0.79
N LYS A 24 -1.64 -0.54 0.87
CA LYS A 24 -2.42 -1.08 -0.25
C LYS A 24 -3.84 -0.53 -0.19
N MET A 25 -4.31 0.01 -1.30
CA MET A 25 -5.70 0.43 -1.49
C MET A 25 -6.42 -0.54 -2.41
N THR A 26 -7.64 -0.90 -2.05
CA THR A 26 -8.52 -1.78 -2.83
C THR A 26 -9.94 -1.18 -2.86
N LEU A 27 -10.69 -1.43 -3.92
CA LEU A 27 -12.13 -1.15 -3.91
C LEU A 27 -12.83 -2.23 -3.08
N LYS A 28 -13.77 -1.86 -2.21
CA LYS A 28 -14.52 -2.85 -1.41
C LYS A 28 -15.31 -3.84 -2.27
N LYS A 29 -15.80 -3.41 -3.43
CA LYS A 29 -16.44 -4.30 -4.42
C LYS A 29 -15.47 -5.28 -5.07
N VAL A 30 -14.17 -4.98 -5.09
CA VAL A 30 -13.14 -5.77 -5.78
C VAL A 30 -11.87 -5.86 -4.92
N PRO A 31 -11.92 -6.51 -3.74
CA PRO A 31 -10.84 -6.47 -2.75
C PRO A 31 -9.57 -7.22 -3.19
N LYS A 32 -9.69 -8.11 -4.19
CA LYS A 32 -8.57 -8.90 -4.72
C LYS A 32 -7.60 -8.09 -5.59
N ILE A 33 -8.06 -6.97 -6.16
CA ILE A 33 -7.26 -6.17 -7.10
C ILE A 33 -6.88 -4.85 -6.42
N PRO A 34 -5.60 -4.65 -6.07
CA PRO A 34 -5.15 -3.38 -5.54
C PRO A 34 -5.21 -2.30 -6.62
N ILE A 35 -5.85 -1.18 -6.32
CA ILE A 35 -5.89 0.00 -7.21
C ILE A 35 -4.66 0.89 -7.02
N LYS A 36 -4.04 0.83 -5.83
CA LYS A 36 -2.87 1.63 -5.50
C LYS A 36 -2.05 0.95 -4.42
N ARG A 37 -0.72 1.08 -4.53
CA ARG A 37 0.25 0.60 -3.54
C ARG A 37 1.38 1.63 -3.42
N GLY A 38 1.99 1.73 -2.25
CA GLY A 38 3.19 2.55 -2.09
C GLY A 38 3.65 2.70 -0.65
N CYS A 39 4.50 3.69 -0.44
CA CYS A 39 5.00 4.08 0.88
C CYS A 39 4.20 5.26 1.44
N THR A 40 4.04 5.29 2.75
CA THR A 40 3.35 6.35 3.50
C THR A 40 4.02 6.55 4.86
N ASP A 41 3.89 7.75 5.40
CA ASP A 41 4.31 8.16 6.74
C ASP A 41 3.23 7.82 7.78
N ALA A 42 1.98 8.08 7.44
CA ALA A 42 0.80 7.71 8.23
C ALA A 42 -0.14 6.79 7.42
N CYS A 43 -0.85 5.88 8.08
CA CYS A 43 -1.78 4.99 7.39
C CYS A 43 -3.03 5.77 6.95
N PRO A 44 -3.34 5.84 5.64
CA PRO A 44 -4.55 6.50 5.18
C PRO A 44 -5.80 5.81 5.73
N LYS A 45 -6.84 6.60 6.03
CA LYS A 45 -8.11 6.05 6.50
C LYS A 45 -8.86 5.34 5.36
N SER A 46 -9.45 4.19 5.68
CA SER A 46 -10.46 3.57 4.81
C SER A 46 -11.70 4.47 4.67
N SER A 47 -12.38 4.35 3.54
CA SER A 47 -13.61 5.09 3.23
C SER A 47 -14.77 4.15 2.91
N LEU A 48 -15.91 4.72 2.50
CA LEU A 48 -17.09 3.93 2.13
C LEU A 48 -16.77 2.93 1.00
N LEU A 49 -16.00 3.36 0.00
CA LEU A 49 -15.72 2.61 -1.23
C LEU A 49 -14.33 1.98 -1.27
N VAL A 50 -13.37 2.53 -0.51
CA VAL A 50 -11.95 2.13 -0.56
C VAL A 50 -11.55 1.53 0.78
N ASN A 51 -10.94 0.35 0.74
CA ASN A 51 -10.28 -0.25 1.88
C ASN A 51 -8.76 0.00 1.79
N VAL A 52 -8.17 0.46 2.88
CA VAL A 52 -6.73 0.71 3.03
C VAL A 52 -6.16 -0.25 4.07
N MET A 53 -5.07 -0.92 3.70
CA MET A 53 -4.29 -1.78 4.60
C MET A 53 -2.86 -1.27 4.66
N CYS A 54 -2.30 -1.13 5.85
CA CYS A 54 -0.92 -0.69 6.05
C CYS A 54 -0.11 -1.73 6.82
N CYS A 55 1.20 -1.73 6.60
CA CYS A 55 2.14 -2.68 7.21
C CYS A 55 3.56 -2.10 7.24
N LYS A 56 4.44 -2.65 8.09
CA LYS A 56 5.78 -2.07 8.40
C LYS A 56 6.96 -2.93 7.94
N THR A 57 6.71 -3.99 7.18
CA THR A 57 7.73 -4.95 6.75
C THR A 57 7.97 -4.85 5.24
N ASP A 58 9.14 -5.29 4.78
CA ASP A 58 9.46 -5.22 3.35
C ASP A 58 8.47 -6.03 2.50
N LYS A 59 7.99 -5.42 1.42
CA LYS A 59 7.12 -6.01 0.38
C LYS A 59 5.80 -6.57 0.92
N CYS A 60 5.25 -5.98 1.98
CA CYS A 60 4.05 -6.47 2.65
C CYS A 60 2.70 -6.02 2.02
N ASN A 61 2.71 -4.99 1.16
CA ASN A 61 1.50 -4.33 0.63
C ASN A 61 1.02 -4.84 -0.74
#